data_AF-A0A447GGL1-F1
#
_entry.id   AF-A0A447GGL1-F1
#
_cell.length_a   1.000
_cell.length_b   1.000
_cell.length_c   1.000
_cell.angle_alpha   90.00
_cell.angle_beta   90.00
_cell.angle_gamma   90.00
#
_symmetry.space_group_name_H-M   'P 1'
#
loop_
_entity.id
_entity.type
_entity.pdbx_description
1 polymer ?
#
loop_
_entity_poly.entity_id
_entity_poly.type
_entity_poly.pdbx_seq_one_letter_code
_entity_poly.pdbx_strand_id
1 'polypeptide(L)'
;MATDLPYTLAPNRIPAIFKEIHTSGTPPKFTAEFLKTLGFSSSNDRAMIKILRQLGFIDANSVPTERYNDYKGHNGSRALAAGLRQGWSELFLSNRDIYKLPVSDIIRRVAPITGTNESISARIANTFQKLCSIADWTEEPQAETPRQTEDLGTGDVVQKHDQGDTGETHLSGQLRLHHDIHVHLPPVSDPAVHRAIFHALKSELL
;
A
#
# COMPACT_ATOMS: atom_id res chain seq x y z
N MET A 1 4.87 11.32 -23.17
CA MET A 1 5.27 12.54 -22.43
C MET A 1 6.35 12.12 -21.44
N ALA A 2 7.37 12.94 -21.19
CA ALA A 2 8.41 12.61 -20.22
C ALA A 2 7.81 12.56 -18.81
N THR A 3 8.11 11.50 -18.06
CA THR A 3 7.61 11.34 -16.68
C THR A 3 8.50 12.09 -15.72
N ASP A 4 7.94 13.04 -14.95
CA ASP A 4 8.69 13.75 -13.90
C ASP A 4 8.74 12.88 -12.64
N LEU A 5 9.93 12.36 -12.33
CA LEU A 5 10.16 11.52 -11.15
C LEU A 5 10.93 12.32 -10.09
N PRO A 6 10.41 12.41 -8.85
CA PRO A 6 11.08 13.18 -7.81
C PRO A 6 12.37 12.49 -7.34
N TYR A 7 13.33 13.29 -6.91
CA TYR A 7 14.59 12.82 -6.36
C TYR A 7 15.04 13.71 -5.20
N THR A 8 15.98 13.21 -4.41
CA THR A 8 16.68 13.99 -3.38
C THR A 8 18.18 14.03 -3.62
N LEU A 9 18.83 15.09 -3.14
CA LEU A 9 20.29 15.21 -3.11
C LEU A 9 20.91 14.45 -1.93
N ALA A 10 20.09 14.01 -0.96
CA ALA A 10 20.54 13.29 0.24
C ALA A 10 19.80 11.94 0.38
N PRO A 11 19.98 10.99 -0.57
CA PRO A 11 19.26 9.72 -0.56
C PRO A 11 19.55 8.86 0.69
N ASN A 12 20.71 9.06 1.34
CA ASN A 12 21.06 8.39 2.58
C ASN A 12 20.20 8.81 3.79
N ARG A 13 19.48 9.94 3.71
CA ARG A 13 18.55 10.37 4.77
C ARG A 13 17.18 9.70 4.66
N ILE A 14 16.86 9.09 3.51
CA ILE A 14 15.56 8.45 3.26
C ILE A 14 15.24 7.40 4.34
N PRO A 15 16.13 6.41 4.65
CA PRO A 15 15.80 5.40 5.67
C PRO A 15 15.55 6.00 7.06
N ALA A 16 16.31 7.04 7.43
CA ALA A 16 16.13 7.70 8.71
C ALA A 16 14.77 8.42 8.81
N ILE A 17 14.34 9.10 7.75
CA ILE A 17 13.05 9.78 7.73
C ILE A 17 11.90 8.76 7.81
N PHE A 18 11.98 7.69 7.04
CA PHE A 18 10.96 6.62 7.07
C PHE A 18 10.88 5.93 8.44
N LYS A 19 12.03 5.75 9.11
CA LYS A 19 12.06 5.27 10.50
C LYS A 19 11.34 6.21 11.46
N GLU A 20 11.59 7.52 11.37
CA GLU A 20 10.90 8.51 12.22
C GLU A 20 9.41 8.62 11.89
N ILE A 21 9.00 8.43 10.64
CA ILE A 21 7.58 8.35 10.26
C ILE A 21 6.88 7.18 10.98
N HIS A 22 7.58 6.05 11.12
CA HIS A 22 7.05 4.87 11.79
C HIS A 22 6.88 5.07 13.31
N THR A 23 7.76 5.83 13.95
CA THR A 23 7.74 6.04 15.42
C THR A 23 6.94 7.26 15.87
N SER A 24 6.84 8.29 15.02
CA SER A 24 6.16 9.55 15.36
C SER A 24 4.64 9.46 15.27
N GLY A 25 3.92 10.44 15.83
CA GLY A 25 2.47 10.60 15.65
C GLY A 25 2.11 11.00 14.20
N THR A 26 0.88 10.70 13.76
CA THR A 26 0.42 11.12 12.42
C THR A 26 0.06 12.61 12.48
N PRO A 27 0.75 13.48 11.72
CA PRO A 27 0.45 14.91 11.74
C PRO A 27 -0.84 15.20 10.96
N PRO A 28 -1.52 16.33 11.23
CA PRO A 28 -2.63 16.79 10.38
C PRO A 28 -2.15 17.15 8.96
N LYS A 29 -0.92 17.65 8.84
CA LYS A 29 -0.25 17.92 7.55
C LYS A 29 1.23 17.59 7.64
N PHE A 30 1.73 16.83 6.68
CA PHE A 30 3.13 16.51 6.51
C PHE A 30 3.86 17.64 5.76
N THR A 31 4.32 18.64 6.50
CA THR A 31 4.98 19.83 5.94
C THR A 31 6.49 19.86 6.22
N ALA A 32 7.18 20.84 5.66
CA ALA A 32 8.59 21.08 5.97
C ALA A 32 8.81 21.41 7.45
N GLU A 33 7.83 22.03 8.12
CA GLU A 33 7.90 22.28 9.57
C GLU A 33 7.82 20.98 10.37
N PHE A 34 6.96 20.04 9.96
CA PHE A 34 6.91 18.72 10.59
C PHE A 34 8.22 17.94 10.41
N LEU A 35 8.82 17.98 9.21
CA LEU A 35 10.15 17.39 9.00
C LEU A 35 11.21 17.98 9.95
N LYS A 36 11.18 19.29 10.21
CA LYS A 36 12.08 19.91 11.19
C LYS A 36 11.83 19.38 12.61
N THR A 37 10.57 19.17 13.01
CA THR A 37 10.24 18.59 14.33
C THR A 37 10.74 17.16 14.49
N LEU A 38 10.90 16.42 13.38
CA LEU A 38 11.51 15.09 13.35
C LEU A 38 13.05 15.13 13.28
N GLY A 39 13.68 16.31 13.32
CA GLY A 39 15.14 16.46 13.22
C GLY A 39 15.70 16.60 11.80
N PHE A 40 14.85 16.80 10.79
CA PHE A 40 15.22 16.96 9.38
C PHE A 40 14.99 18.38 8.89
N SER A 41 15.97 19.27 9.15
CA SER A 41 15.89 20.70 8.82
C SER A 41 16.59 21.10 7.51
N SER A 42 17.25 20.18 6.82
CA SER A 42 18.01 20.50 5.62
C SER A 42 17.10 20.89 4.46
N SER A 43 17.57 21.80 3.60
CA SER A 43 16.90 22.12 2.33
C SER A 43 16.68 20.87 1.46
N ASN A 44 17.60 19.89 1.55
CA ASN A 44 17.50 18.63 0.80
C ASN A 44 16.40 17.69 1.35
N ASP A 45 16.06 17.82 2.63
CA ASP A 45 15.01 17.00 3.25
C ASP A 45 13.62 17.39 2.74
N ARG A 46 13.45 18.64 2.28
CA ARG A 46 12.18 19.13 1.70
C ARG A 46 11.76 18.34 0.46
N ALA A 47 12.71 17.76 -0.26
CA ALA A 47 12.42 16.88 -1.40
C ALA A 47 11.61 15.65 -1.00
N MET A 48 11.69 15.22 0.27
CA MET A 48 10.92 14.10 0.79
C MET A 48 9.41 14.32 0.65
N ILE A 49 8.93 15.55 0.76
CA ILE A 49 7.50 15.87 0.61
C ILE A 49 7.04 15.50 -0.81
N LYS A 50 7.84 15.80 -1.84
CA LYS A 50 7.51 15.40 -3.23
C LYS A 50 7.56 13.89 -3.41
N ILE A 51 8.53 13.22 -2.79
CA ILE A 51 8.68 11.76 -2.84
C ILE A 51 7.47 11.07 -2.18
N LEU A 52 7.08 11.49 -0.98
CA LEU A 52 5.91 10.95 -0.27
C LEU A 52 4.62 11.16 -1.06
N ARG A 53 4.50 12.30 -1.75
CA ARG A 53 3.35 12.55 -2.63
C ARG A 53 3.32 11.59 -3.81
N GLN A 54 4.47 11.36 -4.44
CA GLN A 54 4.60 10.40 -5.55
C GLN A 54 4.29 8.96 -5.12
N LEU A 55 4.66 8.59 -3.90
CA LEU A 55 4.34 7.29 -3.31
C LEU A 55 2.87 7.15 -2.90
N GLY A 56 2.10 8.24 -2.92
CA GLY A 56 0.71 8.27 -2.46
C GLY A 56 0.56 8.21 -0.95
N PHE A 57 1.60 8.56 -0.19
CA PHE A 57 1.57 8.63 1.28
C PHE A 57 0.96 9.94 1.77
N ILE A 58 1.05 10.99 0.95
CA ILE A 58 0.42 12.27 1.22
C ILE A 58 -0.32 12.74 -0.01
N ASP A 59 -1.43 13.45 0.18
CA ASP A 59 -2.21 14.03 -0.90
C ASP A 59 -1.60 15.34 -1.44
N ALA A 60 -2.31 16.03 -2.34
CA ALA A 60 -1.92 17.36 -2.84
C ALA A 60 -1.88 18.43 -1.74
N ASN A 61 -2.72 18.32 -0.71
CA ASN A 61 -2.79 19.22 0.43
C ASN A 61 -1.78 18.86 1.55
N SER A 62 -0.92 17.88 1.28
CA SER A 62 0.07 17.32 2.22
C SER A 62 -0.56 16.68 3.46
N VAL A 63 -1.77 16.16 3.33
CA VAL A 63 -2.47 15.36 4.35
C VAL A 63 -2.06 13.90 4.20
N PRO A 64 -1.67 13.21 5.29
CA PRO A 64 -1.38 11.77 5.25
C PRO A 64 -2.58 10.94 4.76
N THR A 65 -2.31 9.98 3.87
CA THR A 65 -3.32 9.07 3.29
C THR A 65 -3.46 7.78 4.10
N GLU A 66 -4.39 6.91 3.71
CA GLU A 66 -4.51 5.55 4.25
C GLU A 66 -3.18 4.78 4.11
N ARG A 67 -2.53 4.86 2.95
CA ARG A 67 -1.22 4.22 2.71
C ARG A 67 -0.14 4.67 3.70
N TYR A 68 -0.18 5.93 4.15
CA TYR A 68 0.74 6.41 5.20
C TYR A 68 0.44 5.76 6.55
N ASN A 69 -0.83 5.56 6.88
CA ASN A 69 -1.21 4.84 8.10
C ASN A 69 -0.85 3.36 8.00
N ASP A 70 -1.02 2.73 6.84
CA ASP A 70 -0.56 1.36 6.57
C ASP A 70 0.96 1.23 6.74
N TYR A 71 1.70 2.25 6.29
CA TYR A 71 3.14 2.33 6.50
C TYR A 71 3.54 2.31 7.98
N LYS A 72 2.70 2.89 8.85
CA LYS A 72 2.93 2.91 10.31
C LYS A 72 2.42 1.66 11.01
N GLY A 73 1.57 0.88 10.36
CA GLY A 73 1.07 -0.40 10.84
C GLY A 73 2.08 -1.53 10.70
N HIS A 74 1.60 -2.76 10.88
CA HIS A 74 2.45 -3.95 10.87
C HIS A 74 3.03 -4.30 9.47
N ASN A 75 2.42 -3.76 8.40
CA ASN A 75 2.74 -4.12 7.01
C ASN A 75 3.43 -2.97 6.26
N GLY A 76 4.15 -2.11 6.97
CA GLY A 76 4.55 -0.84 6.40
C GLY A 76 5.49 -0.93 5.20
N SER A 77 6.47 -1.83 5.25
CA SER A 77 7.36 -2.06 4.11
C SER A 77 6.62 -2.57 2.86
N ARG A 78 5.50 -3.27 3.01
CA ARG A 78 4.63 -3.68 1.89
C ARG A 78 3.85 -2.50 1.31
N ALA A 79 3.33 -1.62 2.16
CA ALA A 79 2.68 -0.38 1.72
C ALA A 79 3.62 0.51 0.90
N LEU A 80 4.92 0.54 1.26
CA LEU A 80 5.95 1.23 0.49
C LEU A 80 6.21 0.58 -0.87
N ALA A 81 6.28 -0.76 -0.95
CA ALA A 81 6.45 -1.46 -2.23
C ALA A 81 5.28 -1.18 -3.19
N ALA A 82 4.05 -1.20 -2.69
CA ALA A 82 2.86 -0.84 -3.45
C ALA A 82 2.92 0.63 -3.92
N GLY A 83 3.31 1.56 -3.05
CA GLY A 83 3.52 2.96 -3.40
C GLY A 83 4.61 3.16 -4.47
N LEU A 84 5.68 2.37 -4.45
CA LEU A 84 6.73 2.40 -5.48
C LEU A 84 6.23 1.90 -6.83
N ARG A 85 5.47 0.79 -6.85
CA ARG A 85 4.86 0.26 -8.10
C ARG A 85 3.92 1.28 -8.74
N GLN A 86 3.20 2.06 -7.92
CA GLN A 86 2.31 3.12 -8.39
C GLN A 86 3.09 4.38 -8.83
N GLY A 87 3.96 4.90 -7.97
CA GLY A 87 4.66 6.18 -8.18
C GLY A 87 5.78 6.13 -9.22
N TRP A 88 6.40 4.97 -9.41
CA TRP A 88 7.43 4.74 -10.43
C TRP A 88 6.96 3.71 -11.46
N SER A 89 5.67 3.69 -11.77
CA SER A 89 5.04 2.71 -12.68
C SER A 89 5.82 2.51 -13.99
N GLU A 90 6.25 3.60 -14.63
CA GLU A 90 7.03 3.56 -15.88
C GLU A 90 8.35 2.76 -15.75
N LEU A 91 9.00 2.82 -14.58
CA LEU A 91 10.19 2.01 -14.32
C LEU A 91 9.84 0.52 -14.27
N PHE A 92 8.74 0.17 -13.62
CA PHE A 92 8.25 -1.22 -13.51
C PHE A 92 7.68 -1.74 -14.83
N LEU A 93 7.12 -0.88 -15.68
CA LEU A 93 6.74 -1.21 -17.06
C LEU A 93 7.97 -1.58 -17.90
N SER A 94 9.10 -0.90 -17.68
CA SER A 94 10.35 -1.22 -18.37
C SER A 94 10.97 -2.54 -17.92
N ASN A 95 10.84 -2.88 -16.63
CA ASN A 95 11.29 -4.13 -16.03
C ASN A 95 10.59 -4.36 -14.69
N ARG A 96 9.83 -5.45 -14.60
CA ARG A 96 9.07 -5.84 -13.40
C ARG A 96 9.96 -6.00 -12.16
N ASP A 97 11.19 -6.44 -12.36
CA ASP A 97 12.21 -6.68 -11.33
C ASP A 97 13.25 -5.55 -11.24
N ILE A 98 12.92 -4.33 -11.68
CA ILE A 98 13.86 -3.20 -11.65
C ILE A 98 14.43 -2.92 -10.25
N TYR A 99 13.67 -3.21 -9.20
CA TYR A 99 14.08 -3.06 -7.80
C TYR A 99 15.25 -3.98 -7.39
N LYS A 100 15.54 -5.04 -8.17
CA LYS A 100 16.67 -5.95 -7.95
C LYS A 100 17.94 -5.55 -8.70
N LEU A 101 17.85 -4.57 -9.61
CA LEU A 101 18.97 -4.20 -10.48
C LEU A 101 20.01 -3.32 -9.75
N PRO A 102 21.28 -3.34 -10.19
CA PRO A 102 22.26 -2.38 -9.71
C PRO A 102 21.93 -0.95 -10.18
N VAL A 103 22.39 0.06 -9.44
CA VAL A 103 22.09 1.48 -9.73
C VAL A 103 22.43 1.87 -11.16
N SER A 104 23.56 1.41 -11.69
CA SER A 104 23.98 1.66 -13.08
C SER A 104 22.91 1.31 -14.10
N ASP A 105 22.17 0.24 -13.86
CA ASP A 105 21.18 -0.30 -14.78
C ASP A 105 19.84 0.43 -14.61
N ILE A 106 19.52 0.82 -13.37
CA ILE A 106 18.39 1.70 -13.07
C ILE A 106 18.59 3.06 -13.77
N ILE A 107 19.80 3.63 -13.75
CA ILE A 107 20.12 4.90 -14.44
C ILE A 107 19.84 4.81 -15.93
N ARG A 108 20.30 3.72 -16.57
CA ARG A 108 20.08 3.48 -18.02
C ARG A 108 18.59 3.37 -18.39
N ARG A 109 17.73 2.99 -17.44
CA ARG A 109 16.28 2.91 -17.62
C ARG A 109 15.58 4.24 -17.34
N VAL A 110 16.04 4.99 -16.34
CA VAL A 110 15.47 6.30 -15.99
C VAL A 110 15.63 7.31 -17.14
N ALA A 111 16.83 7.42 -17.72
CA ALA A 111 17.14 8.44 -18.72
C ALA A 111 16.14 8.53 -19.91
N PRO A 112 15.78 7.42 -20.59
CA PRO A 112 14.80 7.48 -21.70
C PRO A 112 13.36 7.75 -21.22
N ILE A 113 13.01 7.40 -19.98
CA ILE A 113 11.64 7.58 -19.43
C ILE A 113 11.40 9.04 -19.04
N THR A 114 12.39 9.67 -18.40
CA THR A 114 12.29 11.03 -17.87
C THR A 114 12.81 12.08 -18.84
N GLY A 115 13.57 11.68 -19.86
CA GLY A 115 14.25 12.61 -20.77
C GLY A 115 15.29 13.51 -20.08
N THR A 116 15.74 13.13 -18.88
CA THR A 116 16.68 13.93 -18.08
C THR A 116 18.14 13.60 -18.38
N ASN A 117 19.04 14.54 -18.07
CA ASN A 117 20.48 14.31 -18.18
C ASN A 117 20.97 13.22 -17.20
N GLU A 118 22.18 12.72 -17.43
CA GLU A 118 22.78 11.63 -16.65
C GLU A 118 22.86 11.94 -15.15
N SER A 119 23.18 13.17 -14.76
CA SER A 119 23.28 13.58 -13.35
C SER A 119 21.93 13.50 -12.63
N ILE A 120 20.86 13.96 -13.27
CA ILE A 120 19.49 13.89 -12.71
C ILE A 120 19.01 12.44 -12.70
N SER A 121 19.24 11.68 -13.77
CA SER A 121 18.91 10.25 -13.86
C SER A 121 19.62 9.44 -12.76
N ALA A 122 20.87 9.77 -12.45
CA ALA A 122 21.60 9.21 -11.32
C ALA A 122 20.93 9.50 -9.98
N ARG A 123 20.48 10.74 -9.75
CA ARG A 123 19.81 11.12 -8.50
C ARG A 123 18.47 10.41 -8.32
N ILE A 124 17.69 10.29 -9.40
CA ILE A 124 16.42 9.55 -9.41
C ILE A 124 16.69 8.07 -9.11
N ALA A 125 17.64 7.45 -9.80
CA ALA A 125 18.00 6.04 -9.58
C ALA A 125 18.46 5.76 -8.15
N ASN A 126 19.30 6.63 -7.57
CA ASN A 126 19.74 6.50 -6.19
C ASN A 126 18.59 6.66 -5.18
N THR A 127 17.69 7.62 -5.43
CA THR A 127 16.49 7.81 -4.59
C THR A 127 15.61 6.57 -4.63
N PHE A 128 15.32 6.08 -5.84
CA PHE A 128 14.52 4.88 -6.07
C PHE A 128 15.14 3.64 -5.40
N GLN A 129 16.45 3.41 -5.58
CA GLN A 129 17.12 2.26 -4.97
C GLN A 129 17.05 2.31 -3.44
N LYS A 130 17.25 3.48 -2.82
CA LYS A 130 17.14 3.61 -1.36
C LYS A 130 15.72 3.34 -0.86
N LEU A 131 14.69 3.77 -1.59
CA LEU A 131 13.30 3.42 -1.26
C LEU A 131 13.07 1.91 -1.40
N CYS A 132 13.58 1.29 -2.47
CA CYS A 132 13.47 -0.15 -2.69
C CYS A 132 14.12 -0.98 -1.57
N SER A 133 15.19 -0.47 -0.96
CA SER A 133 15.87 -1.16 0.15
C SER A 133 15.08 -1.17 1.47
N ILE A 134 14.07 -0.30 1.61
CA ILE A 134 13.20 -0.22 2.79
C ILE A 134 11.91 -1.04 2.55
N ALA A 135 11.56 -1.20 1.28
CA ALA A 135 10.33 -1.86 0.84
C ALA A 135 10.43 -3.38 0.95
N ASP A 136 9.29 -4.01 1.20
CA ASP A 136 9.16 -5.46 1.24
C ASP A 136 8.46 -5.94 -0.04
N TRP A 137 9.15 -6.81 -0.79
CA TRP A 137 8.75 -7.30 -2.11
C TRP A 137 8.19 -8.73 -2.06
N THR A 138 7.96 -9.30 -0.87
CA THR A 138 7.64 -10.72 -0.67
C THR A 138 6.25 -11.14 -1.20
N GLU A 139 5.37 -10.20 -1.61
CA GLU A 139 4.04 -10.53 -2.17
C GLU A 139 3.68 -9.71 -3.45
N GLU A 140 3.05 -10.40 -4.40
CA GLU A 140 2.39 -9.82 -5.57
C GLU A 140 1.15 -9.03 -5.15
N PRO A 141 0.94 -7.82 -5.69
CA PRO A 141 -0.17 -6.98 -5.26
C PRO A 141 -1.49 -7.59 -5.71
N GLN A 142 -2.33 -7.99 -4.76
CA GLN A 142 -3.76 -8.11 -5.02
C GLN A 142 -4.25 -6.72 -5.46
N ALA A 143 -4.89 -6.66 -6.63
CA ALA A 143 -5.47 -5.44 -7.14
C ALA A 143 -6.62 -5.01 -6.22
N GLU A 144 -6.34 -4.08 -5.30
CA GLU A 144 -7.38 -3.40 -4.53
C GLU A 144 -8.19 -2.53 -5.51
N THR A 145 -9.41 -2.99 -5.76
CA THR A 145 -10.44 -2.20 -6.43
C THR A 145 -10.84 -1.07 -5.48
N PRO A 146 -11.05 0.17 -5.95
CA PRO A 146 -11.37 1.28 -5.07
C PRO A 146 -12.64 0.99 -4.25
N ARG A 147 -12.51 0.93 -2.92
CA ARG A 147 -13.66 1.05 -2.01
C ARG A 147 -14.24 2.45 -2.19
N GLN A 148 -15.33 2.55 -2.94
CA GLN A 148 -16.20 3.71 -2.88
C GLN A 148 -16.91 3.68 -1.53
N THR A 149 -16.51 4.59 -0.64
CA THR A 149 -17.32 5.03 0.49
C THR A 149 -18.47 5.90 -0.03
N GLU A 150 -19.68 5.34 -0.05
CA GLU A 150 -20.95 6.07 -0.02
C GLU A 150 -21.60 5.69 1.32
N ASP A 151 -21.44 6.51 2.34
CA ASP A 151 -22.35 7.57 2.79
C ASP A 151 -23.58 7.04 3.54
N LEU A 152 -23.82 7.69 4.68
CA LEU A 152 -24.70 7.31 5.77
C LEU A 152 -26.18 7.50 5.39
N GLY A 153 -26.96 6.43 5.46
CA GLY A 153 -28.42 6.47 5.37
C GLY A 153 -29.07 5.74 6.55
N THR A 154 -29.61 6.53 7.47
CA THR A 154 -30.41 6.17 8.66
C THR A 154 -31.47 5.10 8.40
N GLY A 155 -31.60 4.13 9.32
CA GLY A 155 -32.68 3.14 9.31
C GLY A 155 -32.66 2.23 10.53
N ASP A 156 -33.31 2.67 11.59
CA ASP A 156 -33.60 1.98 12.85
C ASP A 156 -34.45 0.71 12.65
N VAL A 157 -34.04 -0.46 13.18
CA VAL A 157 -34.97 -1.46 13.78
C VAL A 157 -34.23 -2.33 14.81
N VAL A 158 -34.67 -2.17 16.06
CA VAL A 158 -34.54 -3.02 17.25
C VAL A 158 -34.78 -4.52 16.97
N GLN A 159 -33.92 -5.42 17.49
CA GLN A 159 -34.38 -6.68 18.13
C GLN A 159 -33.47 -7.13 19.28
N LYS A 160 -34.10 -7.31 20.44
CA LYS A 160 -33.61 -7.96 21.67
C LYS A 160 -33.82 -9.47 21.60
N HIS A 161 -32.86 -10.24 22.10
CA HIS A 161 -32.95 -11.49 22.89
C HIS A 161 -31.53 -12.08 22.94
N ASP A 162 -31.01 -12.75 23.96
CA ASP A 162 -31.48 -13.10 25.30
C ASP A 162 -30.21 -13.49 26.09
N GLN A 163 -30.22 -13.28 27.41
CA GLN A 163 -29.18 -13.74 28.32
C GLN A 163 -29.50 -15.16 28.79
N GLY A 164 -28.53 -16.07 28.69
CA GLY A 164 -28.47 -17.31 29.46
C GLY A 164 -27.06 -17.86 29.31
N ASP A 165 -26.18 -17.69 30.28
CA ASP A 165 -26.02 -18.46 31.53
C ASP A 165 -24.71 -19.28 31.43
N THR A 166 -24.19 -19.51 32.62
CA THR A 166 -22.83 -19.80 33.06
C THR A 166 -22.43 -21.24 32.77
N GLY A 167 -21.14 -21.50 32.49
CA GLY A 167 -20.62 -22.86 32.42
C GLY A 167 -19.11 -22.93 32.20
N GLU A 168 -18.41 -23.48 33.19
CA GLU A 168 -16.96 -23.56 33.33
C GLU A 168 -16.28 -24.59 32.38
N THR A 169 -15.02 -24.29 32.05
CA THR A 169 -13.83 -25.17 31.90
C THR A 169 -14.00 -26.61 31.34
N HIS A 170 -13.41 -26.90 30.17
CA HIS A 170 -12.31 -27.87 30.03
C HIS A 170 -11.81 -28.02 28.57
N LEU A 171 -10.50 -28.23 28.46
CA LEU A 171 -9.72 -28.50 27.26
C LEU A 171 -10.06 -29.88 26.67
N SER A 172 -10.37 -29.93 25.37
CA SER A 172 -10.02 -31.06 24.49
C SER A 172 -10.02 -30.59 23.04
N GLY A 173 -8.90 -30.82 22.36
CA GLY A 173 -8.66 -30.41 20.99
C GLY A 173 -9.66 -31.05 20.03
N GLN A 174 -10.68 -30.28 19.64
CA GLN A 174 -11.52 -30.57 18.50
C GLN A 174 -11.04 -29.67 17.36
N LEU A 175 -10.43 -30.28 16.34
CA LEU A 175 -10.04 -29.58 15.12
C LEU A 175 -11.29 -28.96 14.49
N ARG A 176 -11.45 -27.64 14.65
CA ARG A 176 -12.48 -26.87 13.96
C ARG A 176 -11.90 -26.42 12.62
N LEU A 177 -12.28 -27.11 11.56
CA LEU A 177 -11.83 -26.80 10.21
C LEU A 177 -12.78 -25.75 9.61
N HIS A 178 -12.31 -24.50 9.54
CA HIS A 178 -13.03 -23.40 8.88
C HIS A 178 -12.64 -23.41 7.40
N HIS A 179 -13.61 -23.58 6.51
CA HIS A 179 -13.40 -23.50 5.07
C HIS A 179 -14.06 -22.24 4.51
N ASP A 180 -13.25 -21.34 3.97
CA ASP A 180 -13.73 -20.18 3.22
C ASP A 180 -13.71 -20.51 1.73
N ILE A 181 -14.89 -20.71 1.14
CA ILE A 181 -15.05 -21.04 -0.27
C ILE A 181 -15.54 -19.81 -1.03
N HIS A 182 -14.70 -19.27 -1.91
CA HIS A 182 -15.08 -18.19 -2.82
C HIS A 182 -15.57 -18.77 -4.15
N VAL A 183 -16.88 -18.66 -4.40
CA VAL A 183 -17.52 -19.12 -5.65
C VAL A 183 -17.70 -17.92 -6.59
N HIS A 184 -17.04 -17.94 -7.74
CA HIS A 184 -17.32 -17.00 -8.82
C HIS A 184 -18.54 -17.49 -9.60
N LEU A 185 -19.66 -16.77 -9.45
CA LEU A 185 -20.86 -17.05 -10.21
C LEU A 185 -20.67 -16.59 -11.67
N PRO A 186 -21.03 -17.42 -12.66
CA PRO A 186 -20.96 -17.01 -14.05
C PRO A 186 -21.96 -15.87 -14.31
N PRO A 187 -21.68 -14.95 -15.27
CA PRO A 187 -22.50 -13.77 -15.53
C PRO A 187 -23.84 -14.07 -16.24
N VAL A 188 -24.33 -15.32 -16.16
CA VAL A 188 -25.60 -15.72 -16.75
C VAL A 188 -26.77 -15.31 -15.86
N SER A 189 -27.71 -14.57 -16.44
CA SER A 189 -28.89 -14.02 -15.76
C SER A 189 -30.03 -15.03 -15.56
N ASP A 190 -29.80 -16.34 -15.71
CA ASP A 190 -30.83 -17.37 -15.52
C ASP A 190 -30.90 -17.82 -14.04
N PRO A 191 -31.99 -17.50 -13.31
CA PRO A 191 -32.16 -17.91 -11.91
C PRO A 191 -32.13 -19.44 -11.69
N ALA A 192 -32.45 -20.25 -12.71
CA ALA A 192 -32.43 -21.71 -12.61
C ALA A 192 -31.00 -22.25 -12.47
N VAL A 193 -30.02 -21.64 -13.16
CA VAL A 193 -28.60 -22.04 -13.10
C VAL A 193 -28.01 -21.73 -11.73
N HIS A 194 -28.30 -20.56 -11.17
CA HIS A 194 -27.89 -20.20 -9.81
C HIS A 194 -28.44 -21.20 -8.78
N ARG A 195 -29.73 -21.56 -8.88
CA ARG A 195 -30.34 -22.55 -7.98
C ARG A 195 -29.70 -23.93 -8.09
N ALA A 196 -29.35 -24.38 -9.29
CA ALA A 196 -28.68 -25.66 -9.48
C ALA A 196 -27.28 -25.67 -8.82
N ILE A 197 -26.51 -24.58 -8.96
CA ILE A 197 -25.18 -24.43 -8.33
C ILE A 197 -25.30 -24.48 -6.81
N PHE A 198 -26.23 -23.73 -6.21
CA PHE A 198 -26.42 -23.74 -4.76
C PHE A 198 -26.96 -25.07 -4.24
N HIS A 199 -27.79 -25.77 -5.01
CA HIS A 199 -28.28 -27.09 -4.62
C HIS A 199 -27.15 -28.12 -4.61
N ALA A 200 -26.29 -28.12 -5.63
CA ALA A 200 -25.11 -28.99 -5.71
C ALA A 200 -24.11 -28.71 -4.58
N LEU A 201 -23.85 -27.42 -4.27
CA LEU A 201 -23.01 -27.04 -3.13
C LEU A 201 -23.61 -27.55 -1.81
N LYS A 202 -24.93 -27.45 -1.64
CA LYS A 202 -25.58 -27.94 -0.42
C LYS A 202 -25.53 -29.47 -0.29
N SER A 203 -25.58 -30.24 -1.38
CA SER A 203 -25.56 -31.71 -1.31
C SER A 203 -24.17 -32.30 -1.12
N GLU A 204 -23.12 -31.62 -1.59
CA GLU A 204 -21.74 -32.14 -1.56
C GLU A 204 -20.92 -31.62 -0.36
N LEU A 205 -21.35 -30.53 0.28
CA LEU A 205 -20.61 -29.87 1.37
C LEU A 205 -21.25 -30.05 2.76
N LEU A 206 -22.44 -30.65 2.85
CA LEU A 206 -23.15 -30.99 4.09
C LEU A 206 -23.30 -32.50 4.26
#